data_AF-A0A7X6NZ39-F1
#
_entry.id   AF-A0A7X6NZ39-F1
#
_cell.length_a   1.000
_cell.length_b   1.000
_cell.length_c   1.000
_cell.angle_alpha   90.00
_cell.angle_beta   90.00
_cell.angle_gamma   90.00
#
_symmetry.space_group_name_H-M   'P 1'
#
loop_
_entity.id
_entity.type
_entity.pdbx_description
1 polymer ?
#
loop_
_entity_poly.entity_id
_entity_poly.type
_entity_poly.pdbx_seq_one_letter_code
_entity_poly.pdbx_strand_id
1 'polypeptide(L)' 'MRSTIFVCFNRPRTLQEITVKRTFQPNNRRRSKKHGFRARMADRAGRKVLRSRRLKGRNKLSA' A
#
# COMPACT_ATOMS: atom_id res chain seq x y z
N MET A 1 -23.93 -8.54 -52.70
CA MET A 1 -24.13 -7.08 -52.48
C MET A 1 -24.37 -6.80 -51.00
N ARG A 2 -23.37 -7.00 -50.13
CA ARG A 2 -23.39 -6.47 -48.75
C ARG A 2 -21.97 -6.04 -48.40
N SER A 3 -21.66 -4.85 -48.89
CA SER A 3 -20.50 -4.04 -48.55
C SER A 3 -20.53 -3.69 -47.07
N THR A 4 -19.96 -4.54 -46.22
CA THR A 4 -19.57 -4.12 -44.87
C THR A 4 -18.18 -3.51 -44.95
N ILE A 5 -18.15 -2.21 -45.27
CA ILE A 5 -17.00 -1.35 -45.00
C ILE A 5 -16.77 -1.39 -43.49
N PHE A 6 -15.86 -2.26 -43.07
CA PHE A 6 -15.36 -2.30 -41.71
C PHE A 6 -14.42 -1.10 -41.57
N VAL A 7 -14.95 0.04 -41.14
CA VAL A 7 -14.11 1.21 -40.81
C VAL A 7 -13.22 0.79 -39.66
N CYS A 8 -11.96 0.48 -39.96
CA CYS A 8 -10.89 0.30 -38.99
C CYS A 8 -10.69 1.64 -38.25
N PHE A 9 -11.43 1.82 -37.16
CA PHE A 9 -11.25 2.95 -36.24
C PHE A 9 -9.97 2.71 -35.42
N ASN A 10 -8.82 2.98 -36.02
CA ASN A 10 -7.55 3.09 -35.32
C ASN A 10 -7.65 4.24 -34.32
N ARG A 11 -8.00 3.96 -33.06
CA ARG A 11 -7.84 4.93 -31.97
C ARG A 11 -6.33 4.97 -31.63
N PRO A 12 -5.61 6.08 -31.89
CA PRO A 12 -4.22 6.16 -31.49
C PRO A 12 -4.14 6.04 -29.97
N ARG A 13 -3.23 5.19 -29.49
CA ARG A 13 -2.84 5.14 -28.07
C ARG A 13 -2.28 6.51 -27.70
N THR A 14 -3.13 7.40 -27.20
CA THR A 14 -2.73 8.70 -26.65
C THR A 14 -1.66 8.43 -25.59
N LEU A 15 -0.55 9.17 -25.70
CA LEU A 15 0.62 9.18 -24.82
C LEU A 15 0.36 8.51 -23.47
N GLN A 16 1.01 7.36 -23.27
CA GLN A 16 0.96 6.59 -22.03
C GLN A 16 1.25 7.53 -20.86
N GLU A 17 0.24 7.79 -20.03
CA GLU A 17 0.40 8.50 -18.78
C GLU A 17 1.37 7.68 -17.91
N ILE A 18 2.57 8.19 -17.64
CA ILE A 18 3.55 7.51 -16.79
C ILE A 18 3.02 7.58 -15.35
N THR A 19 2.18 6.61 -14.98
CA THR A 19 1.66 6.52 -13.62
C THR A 19 2.80 6.07 -12.68
N VAL A 20 3.47 7.03 -12.06
CA VAL A 20 4.53 6.73 -11.09
C VAL A 20 3.94 5.98 -9.88
N LYS A 21 4.44 4.77 -9.65
CA LYS A 21 3.99 3.96 -8.51
C LYS A 21 4.32 4.69 -7.21
N ARG A 22 3.29 4.96 -6.40
CA ARG A 22 3.47 5.57 -5.07
C ARG A 22 4.19 4.60 -4.13
N THR A 23 4.96 5.14 -3.19
CA THR A 23 5.80 4.37 -2.25
C THR A 23 4.97 3.49 -1.33
N PHE A 24 3.81 3.97 -0.89
CA PHE A 24 2.87 3.20 -0.11
C PHE A 24 1.93 2.43 -1.03
N GLN A 25 2.09 1.12 -1.01
CA GLN A 25 1.17 0.16 -1.62
C GLN A 25 0.48 -0.60 -0.49
N PRO A 26 -0.82 -0.35 -0.21
CA PRO A 26 -1.47 -0.86 0.99
C PRO A 26 -1.57 -2.39 0.94
N ASN A 27 -1.07 -3.04 1.99
CA ASN A 27 -1.19 -4.47 2.18
C ASN A 27 -1.31 -4.78 3.68
N ASN A 28 -2.50 -5.26 4.10
CA ASN A 28 -2.83 -5.50 5.51
C ASN A 28 -1.95 -6.57 6.14
N ARG A 29 -1.67 -7.67 5.43
CA ARG A 29 -0.79 -8.75 5.93
C ARG A 29 0.62 -8.24 6.20
N ARG A 30 1.18 -7.43 5.28
CA ARG A 30 2.52 -6.84 5.46
C ARG A 30 2.54 -5.85 6.61
N ARG A 31 1.50 -5.02 6.75
CA ARG A 31 1.37 -4.07 7.86
C ARG A 31 1.35 -4.77 9.21
N SER A 32 0.50 -5.77 9.40
CA SER A 32 0.40 -6.49 10.67
C SER A 32 1.67 -7.25 11.03
N LYS A 33 2.35 -7.86 10.05
CA LYS A 33 3.61 -8.57 10.27
C LYS A 33 4.76 -7.64 10.66
N LYS A 34 4.88 -6.46 10.04
CA LYS A 34 5.99 -5.54 10.29
C LYS A 34 5.76 -4.59 11.45
N HIS A 35 4.51 -4.14 11.64
CA HIS A 35 4.19 -3.03 12.52
C HIS A 35 3.13 -3.38 13.57
N GLY A 36 2.61 -4.61 13.57
CA GLY A 36 1.65 -5.09 14.56
C GLY A 36 2.27 -5.35 15.93
N PHE A 37 1.41 -5.54 16.92
CA PHE A 37 1.81 -5.66 18.33
C PHE A 37 2.77 -6.84 18.59
N ARG A 38 2.49 -8.01 17.99
CA ARG A 38 3.33 -9.20 18.12
C ARG A 38 4.76 -8.96 17.63
N ALA A 39 4.92 -8.26 16.52
CA ALA A 39 6.23 -7.91 15.96
C ALA A 39 7.01 -6.97 16.88
N ARG A 40 6.33 -6.06 17.58
CA ARG A 40 6.96 -5.19 18.59
C ARG A 40 7.35 -5.96 19.85
N MET A 41 6.57 -6.96 20.27
CA MET A 41 6.88 -7.73 21.47
C MET A 41 8.05 -8.71 21.30
N ALA A 42 8.30 -9.18 20.07
CA ALA A 42 9.36 -10.15 19.78
C ALA A 42 10.77 -9.65 20.12
N ASP A 43 11.04 -8.36 19.91
CA ASP A 43 12.36 -7.76 20.10
C ASP A 43 12.43 -6.87 21.36
N ARG A 44 13.62 -6.73 21.94
CA ARG A 44 13.90 -5.82 23.05
C ARG A 44 13.62 -4.36 22.65
N ALA A 45 14.04 -3.94 21.46
CA ALA A 45 13.80 -2.57 20.99
C ALA A 45 12.30 -2.31 20.77
N GLY A 46 11.57 -3.28 20.22
CA GLY A 46 10.13 -3.18 20.04
C GLY A 46 9.36 -3.04 21.36
N ARG A 47 9.74 -3.77 22.42
CA ARG A 47 9.18 -3.60 23.77
C ARG A 47 9.44 -2.21 24.34
N LYS A 48 10.63 -1.64 24.11
CA LYS A 48 10.95 -0.26 24.50
C LYS A 48 10.04 0.75 23.80
N VAL A 49 9.80 0.58 22.50
CA VAL A 49 8.86 1.45 21.74
C VAL A 49 7.46 1.42 22.35
N LEU A 50 6.93 0.23 22.69
CA LEU A 50 5.63 0.13 23.33
C LEU A 50 5.58 0.83 24.69
N ARG A 51 6.62 0.67 25.53
CA ARG A 51 6.73 1.37 26.81
C ARG A 51 6.70 2.88 26.62
N SER A 52 7.51 3.42 25.72
CA SER A 52 7.52 4.86 25.42
C SER A 52 6.18 5.38 24.89
N ARG A 53 5.47 4.58 24.06
CA ARG A 53 4.15 4.96 23.56
C ARG A 53 3.07 4.97 24.65
N ARG A 54 3.14 4.04 25.61
CA ARG A 54 2.26 4.03 26.80
C ARG A 54 2.51 5.23 27.70
N LEU A 55 3.79 5.53 27.99
CA LEU A 55 4.18 6.69 28.80
C LEU A 55 3.72 8.01 28.18
N LYS A 56 3.76 8.11 26.84
CA LYS A 56 3.23 9.27 26.11
C LYS A 56 1.69 9.33 26.07
N GLY A 57 0.98 8.27 26.48
CA GLY A 57 -0.48 8.23 26.44
C GLY A 57 -1.06 8.14 25.04
N ARG A 58 -0.39 7.46 24.08
CA ARG A 58 -0.93 7.32 22.72
C ARG A 58 -2.16 6.39 22.72
N ASN A 59 -3.29 6.88 22.20
CA ASN A 59 -4.52 6.10 22.04
C ASN A 59 -4.33 4.79 21.25
N LYS A 60 -3.42 4.78 20.26
CA LYS A 60 -3.05 3.59 19.48
C LYS A 60 -1.57 3.29 19.64
N LEU A 61 -1.24 2.12 20.17
CA LEU A 61 0.15 1.72 20.47
C LEU A 61 0.86 1.04 19.29
N SER A 62 0.15 0.25 18.49
CA SER A 62 0.70 -0.42 17.30
C SER A 62 -0.23 -0.23 16.10
N ALA A 63 0.27 -0.60 14.92
CA ALA A 63 -0.42 -0.45 13.64
C ALA A 63 -1.51 -1.48 13.39
#